data_AF-A0A6L8K840-F1
#
_entry.id   AF-A0A6L8K840-F1
#
_cell.length_a   1.000
_cell.length_b   1.000
_cell.length_c   1.000
_cell.angle_alpha   90.00
_cell.angle_beta   90.00
_cell.angle_gamma   90.00
#
_symmetry.space_group_name_H-M   'P 1'
#
loop_
_entity.id
_entity.type
_entity.pdbx_description
1 polymer ?
#
loop_
_entity_poly.entity_id
_entity_poly.type
_entity_poly.pdbx_seq_one_letter_code
_entity_poly.pdbx_strand_id
1 'polypeptide(L)'
;MYHKERKIVFCTPEEDAIITVAALSDPDAQPLTEEELAQFRPWRARLLAPPGSPTVSLTMEFDAATIAAFQRQGDDWQQGINAVLREWAIKRGYVPFPA
;
A
#
# COMPACT_ATOMS: atom_id res chain seq x y z
N MET A 1 27.89 -3.70 9.34
CA MET A 1 26.62 -3.80 8.57
C MET A 1 26.94 -3.49 7.12
N TYR A 2 26.89 -4.47 6.22
CA TYR A 2 27.22 -4.29 4.80
C TYR A 2 25.95 -3.81 4.08
N HIS A 3 25.87 -2.52 3.71
CA HIS A 3 24.77 -1.99 2.91
C HIS A 3 25.05 -2.31 1.43
N LYS A 4 24.51 -3.43 0.93
CA LYS A 4 24.52 -3.72 -0.51
C LYS A 4 23.52 -2.80 -1.19
N GLU A 5 23.99 -1.68 -1.74
CA GLU A 5 23.19 -0.81 -2.58
C GLU A 5 22.69 -1.61 -3.79
N ARG A 6 21.38 -1.81 -3.90
CA ARG A 6 20.78 -2.38 -5.10
C ARG A 6 20.68 -1.27 -6.14
N LYS A 7 21.57 -1.28 -7.12
CA LYS A 7 21.44 -0.43 -8.31
C LYS A 7 20.20 -0.88 -9.10
N ILE A 8 19.18 -0.03 -9.15
CA ILE A 8 18.02 -0.24 -10.03
C ILE A 8 18.41 0.29 -11.40
N VAL A 9 18.33 -0.56 -12.42
CA VAL A 9 18.51 -0.16 -13.83
C VAL A 9 17.13 0.22 -14.35
N PHE A 10 17.00 1.47 -14.79
CA PHE A 10 15.78 1.95 -15.45
C PHE A 10 15.91 1.76 -16.97
N CYS A 11 14.79 1.48 -17.64
CA CYS A 11 14.75 1.47 -19.09
C CYS A 11 15.13 2.83 -19.66
N THR A 12 15.79 2.83 -20.81
CA THR A 12 15.91 4.01 -21.65
C THR A 12 14.59 4.29 -22.38
N PRO A 13 14.36 5.53 -22.86
CA PRO A 13 13.14 5.86 -23.62
C PRO A 13 12.95 5.01 -24.88
N GLU A 14 14.05 4.60 -25.53
CA GLU A 14 14.02 3.74 -26.71
C GLU A 14 13.55 2.32 -26.36
N GLU A 15 14.06 1.77 -25.25
CA GLU A 15 13.65 0.46 -24.75
C GLU A 15 12.18 0.46 -24.31
N ASP A 16 11.74 1.50 -23.60
CA ASP A 16 10.32 1.65 -23.19
C ASP A 16 9.37 1.72 -24.40
N ALA A 17 9.77 2.40 -25.48
CA ALA A 17 8.97 2.45 -26.71
C ALA A 17 8.85 1.07 -27.35
N ILE A 18 9.95 0.29 -27.41
CA ILE A 18 9.94 -1.08 -27.94
C ILE A 18 9.03 -1.98 -27.09
N ILE A 19 9.11 -1.88 -25.76
CA ILE A 19 8.26 -2.64 -24.84
C ILE A 19 6.78 -2.30 -25.06
N THR A 20 6.47 -1.00 -25.22
CA THR A 20 5.09 -0.53 -25.45
C THR A 20 4.53 -1.06 -26.77
N VAL A 21 5.31 -1.03 -27.85
CA VAL A 21 4.90 -1.57 -29.15
C VAL A 21 4.66 -3.09 -29.07
N ALA A 22 5.54 -3.81 -28.37
CA ALA A 22 5.39 -5.25 -28.17
C ALA A 22 4.12 -5.59 -27.38
N ALA A 23 3.83 -4.85 -26.30
CA ALA A 23 2.62 -5.03 -25.49
C ALA A 23 1.34 -4.77 -26.28
N LEU A 24 1.31 -3.70 -27.10
CA LEU A 24 0.15 -3.39 -27.95
C LEU A 24 -0.06 -4.40 -29.08
N SER A 25 0.99 -5.13 -29.48
CA SER A 25 0.91 -6.16 -30.51
C SER A 25 0.37 -7.49 -29.99
N ASP A 26 0.35 -7.71 -28.67
CA ASP A 26 -0.15 -8.92 -28.02
C ASP A 26 -1.64 -8.78 -27.64
N PRO A 27 -2.58 -9.48 -28.32
CA PRO A 27 -4.01 -9.37 -28.02
C PRO A 27 -4.39 -9.86 -26.61
N ASP A 28 -3.61 -10.78 -26.03
CA ASP A 28 -3.91 -11.39 -24.73
C ASP A 28 -3.31 -10.59 -23.56
N ALA A 29 -2.38 -9.68 -23.84
CA ALA A 29 -1.62 -8.91 -22.83
C ALA A 29 -1.64 -7.39 -23.09
N GLN A 30 -2.78 -6.86 -23.52
CA GLN A 30 -2.94 -5.42 -23.75
C GLN A 30 -2.68 -4.61 -22.45
N PRO A 31 -1.97 -3.47 -22.54
CA PRO A 31 -1.81 -2.58 -21.40
C PRO A 31 -3.15 -1.96 -21.00
N LEU A 32 -3.35 -1.80 -19.69
CA LEU A 32 -4.54 -1.16 -19.12
C LEU A 32 -4.60 0.32 -19.54
N THR A 33 -5.82 0.83 -19.76
CA THR A 33 -6.00 2.27 -19.97
C THR A 33 -5.79 3.05 -18.67
N GLU A 34 -5.61 4.37 -18.78
CA GLU A 34 -5.47 5.24 -17.61
C GLU A 34 -6.72 5.17 -16.71
N GLU A 35 -7.91 5.07 -17.30
CA GLU A 35 -9.17 4.94 -16.56
C GLU A 35 -9.29 3.60 -15.83
N GLU A 36 -8.74 2.52 -16.39
CA GLU A 36 -8.70 1.21 -15.74
C GLU A 36 -7.66 1.17 -14.62
N LEU A 37 -6.48 1.75 -14.85
CA LEU A 37 -5.43 1.90 -13.83
C LEU A 37 -5.90 2.76 -12.66
N ALA A 38 -6.64 3.84 -12.91
CA ALA A 38 -7.15 4.73 -11.88
C ALA A 38 -8.14 4.05 -10.91
N GLN A 39 -8.76 2.93 -11.32
CA GLN A 39 -9.64 2.14 -10.44
C GLN A 39 -8.85 1.35 -9.39
N PHE A 40 -7.53 1.20 -9.55
CA PHE A 40 -6.73 0.38 -8.66
C PHE A 40 -6.48 1.13 -7.35
N ARG A 41 -7.05 0.60 -6.27
CA ARG A 41 -6.80 1.13 -4.93
C ARG A 41 -5.48 0.57 -4.38
N PRO A 42 -4.57 1.42 -3.86
CA PRO A 42 -3.35 0.96 -3.21
C PRO A 42 -3.69 -0.08 -2.14
N TRP A 43 -2.89 -1.14 -2.04
CA TRP A 43 -3.15 -2.22 -1.06
C TRP A 43 -3.35 -1.69 0.36
N ARG A 44 -2.53 -0.71 0.77
CA ARG A 44 -2.67 -0.06 2.09
C ARG A 44 -4.03 0.61 2.27
N ALA A 45 -4.57 1.24 1.23
CA ALA A 45 -5.89 1.90 1.29
C ALA A 45 -7.04 0.91 1.53
N ARG A 46 -6.85 -0.39 1.23
CA ARG A 46 -7.80 -1.46 1.57
C ARG A 46 -7.72 -1.87 3.03
N LEU A 47 -6.61 -1.64 3.71
CA LEU A 47 -6.44 -1.96 5.13
C LEU A 47 -7.02 -0.88 6.05
N LEU A 48 -7.30 0.32 5.53
CA LEU A 48 -8.00 1.35 6.29
C LEU A 48 -9.49 0.99 6.43
N ALA A 49 -10.09 1.45 7.52
CA ALA A 49 -11.54 1.45 7.64
C ALA A 49 -12.15 2.34 6.53
N PRO A 50 -13.29 1.96 5.93
CA PRO A 50 -13.99 2.80 4.97
C PRO A 50 -14.24 4.23 5.51
N PRO A 51 -14.22 5.27 4.66
CA PRO A 51 -14.59 6.62 5.06
C PRO A 51 -15.96 6.63 5.77
N GLY A 52 -16.05 7.29 6.91
CA GLY A 52 -17.28 7.35 7.72
C GLY A 52 -17.52 6.14 8.64
N SER A 53 -16.57 5.20 8.71
CA SER A 53 -16.66 4.12 9.71
C SER A 53 -16.68 4.70 11.13
N PRO A 54 -17.50 4.15 12.04
CA PRO A 54 -17.56 4.62 13.41
C PRO A 54 -16.21 4.41 14.11
N THR A 55 -15.79 5.40 14.89
CA THR A 55 -14.55 5.37 15.66
C THR A 55 -14.85 5.29 17.15
N VAL A 56 -13.98 4.61 17.89
CA VAL A 56 -14.07 4.50 19.36
C VAL A 56 -12.75 4.96 19.95
N SER A 57 -12.81 5.89 20.90
CA SER A 57 -11.66 6.31 21.70
C SER A 57 -11.56 5.44 22.95
N LEU A 58 -10.38 4.86 23.17
CA LEU A 58 -10.11 4.02 24.33
C LEU A 58 -8.74 4.36 24.92
N THR A 59 -8.60 4.20 26.23
CA THR A 59 -7.32 4.37 26.92
C THR A 59 -6.62 3.02 26.98
N MET A 60 -5.45 2.92 26.34
CA MET A 60 -4.63 1.72 26.33
C MET A 60 -3.14 2.07 26.40
N GLU A 61 -2.35 1.14 26.93
CA GLU A 61 -0.91 1.30 27.07
C GLU A 61 -0.19 0.70 25.86
N PHE A 62 0.84 1.41 25.39
CA PHE A 62 1.73 0.97 24.32
C PHE A 62 3.18 1.25 24.73
N ASP A 63 4.10 0.45 24.19
CA ASP A 63 5.53 0.73 24.33
C ASP A 63 5.87 2.10 23.74
N ALA A 64 6.54 2.95 24.51
CA ALA A 64 6.91 4.31 24.10
C ALA A 64 7.75 4.33 22.81
N ALA A 65 8.67 3.36 22.66
CA ALA A 65 9.50 3.24 21.46
C ALA A 65 8.67 2.94 20.20
N THR A 66 7.61 2.14 20.34
CA THR A 66 6.69 1.79 19.25
C THR A 66 5.90 3.01 18.82
N ILE A 67 5.30 3.75 19.77
CA ILE A 67 4.56 4.98 19.46
C ILE A 67 5.47 6.02 18.80
N ALA A 68 6.67 6.22 19.33
CA ALA A 68 7.65 7.12 18.74
C ALA A 68 8.03 6.74 17.30
N ALA A 69 8.11 5.44 16.99
CA ALA A 69 8.37 4.97 15.63
C ALA A 69 7.23 5.30 14.66
N PHE A 70 5.97 5.18 15.09
CA PHE A 70 4.81 5.56 14.28
C PHE A 70 4.73 7.08 14.08
N GLN A 71 4.94 7.87 15.14
CA GLN A 71 4.91 9.34 15.06
C GLN A 71 5.93 9.91 14.06
N ARG A 72 7.09 9.25 13.87
CA ARG A 72 8.09 9.67 12.86
C ARG A 72 7.61 9.51 11.42
N GLN A 73 6.56 8.74 11.15
CA GLN A 73 6.03 8.58 9.78
C GLN A 73 5.19 9.76 9.31
N GLY A 74 4.74 10.65 10.21
CA GLY A 74 3.97 11.84 9.90
C GLY A 74 2.70 12.00 10.74
N ASP A 75 1.89 12.98 10.37
CA ASP A 75 0.72 13.43 11.15
C ASP A 75 -0.39 12.35 11.25
N ASP A 76 -0.45 11.43 10.27
CA ASP A 76 -1.44 10.35 10.21
C ASP A 76 -1.03 9.08 10.98
N TRP A 77 -0.08 9.17 11.91
CA TRP A 77 0.45 7.99 12.62
C TRP A 77 -0.61 7.20 13.39
N GLN A 78 -1.69 7.84 13.86
CA GLN A 78 -2.83 7.18 14.50
C GLN A 78 -3.64 6.33 13.51
N GLN A 79 -3.81 6.80 12.27
CA GLN A 79 -4.41 5.99 11.21
C GLN A 79 -3.47 4.84 10.82
N GLY A 80 -2.16 5.08 10.85
CA GLY A 80 -1.12 4.06 10.63
C GLY A 80 -1.19 2.91 11.64
N ILE A 81 -1.25 3.20 12.94
CA ILE A 81 -1.37 2.15 13.97
C ILE A 81 -2.71 1.39 13.85
N ASN A 82 -3.81 2.09 13.55
CA ASN A 82 -5.11 1.47 13.32
C ASN A 82 -5.07 0.50 12.12
N ALA A 83 -4.43 0.89 11.02
CA ALA A 83 -4.28 0.03 9.84
C ALA A 83 -3.48 -1.24 10.15
N VAL A 84 -2.40 -1.13 10.94
CA VAL A 84 -1.59 -2.30 11.36
C VAL A 84 -2.41 -3.25 12.24
N LEU A 85 -3.13 -2.72 13.22
CA LEU A 85 -4.00 -3.52 14.10
C LEU A 85 -5.09 -4.23 13.30
N ARG A 86 -5.71 -3.52 12.34
CA ARG A 86 -6.73 -4.08 11.46
C ARG A 86 -6.18 -5.15 10.53
N GLU A 87 -5.01 -4.94 9.93
CA GLU A 87 -4.34 -5.95 9.11
C GLU A 87 -4.05 -7.23 9.92
N TRP A 88 -3.54 -7.06 11.14
CA TRP A 88 -3.27 -8.18 12.04
C TRP A 88 -4.56 -8.93 12.40
N ALA A 89 -5.64 -8.22 12.68
CA ALA A 89 -6.95 -8.80 12.97
C ALA A 89 -7.55 -9.55 11.77
N ILE A 90 -7.41 -9.02 10.56
CA ILE A 90 -7.85 -9.67 9.31
C ILE A 90 -7.07 -10.98 9.10
N LYS A 91 -5.74 -10.94 9.24
CA LYS A 91 -4.88 -12.13 9.10
C LYS A 91 -5.23 -13.25 10.09
N ARG A 92 -5.80 -12.90 11.25
CA ARG A 92 -6.25 -13.84 12.28
C ARG A 92 -7.74 -14.23 12.14
N GLY A 93 -8.47 -13.63 11.21
CA GLY A 93 -9.90 -13.88 11.01
C GLY A 93 -10.82 -13.22 12.03
N TYR A 94 -10.33 -12.27 12.83
CA TYR A 94 -11.15 -11.52 13.79
C TYR A 94 -11.99 -10.43 13.13
N VAL A 95 -11.52 -9.91 12.00
CA VAL A 95 -12.22 -8.94 11.16
C VAL A 95 -12.25 -9.50 9.74
N PRO A 96 -13.39 -9.50 9.03
CA PRO A 96 -13.43 -9.96 7.66
C PRO A 96 -12.57 -9.07 6.74
N PHE A 97 -12.07 -9.64 5.65
CA PHE A 97 -11.41 -8.84 4.62
C PHE A 97 -12.43 -7.84 4.07
N PRO A 98 -12.08 -6.54 3.97
CA PRO A 98 -12.99 -5.54 3.42
C PRO A 98 -13.30 -5.87 1.96
N ALA A 99 -14.59 -5.80 1.61
CA ALA A 99 -15.07 -5.98 0.23
C ALA A 99 -14.51 -4.91 -0.72
#